data_AF-A0A2Y9QEF2-F1
#
_entry.id   AF-A0A2Y9QEF2-F1
#
_cell.length_a   1.000
_cell.length_b   1.000
_cell.length_c   1.000
_cell.angle_alpha   90.00
_cell.angle_beta   90.00
_cell.angle_gamma   90.00
#
_symmetry.space_group_name_H-M   'P 1'
#
loop_
_entity.id
_entity.type
_entity.pdbx_description
1 polymer ?
#
loop_
_entity_poly.entity_id
_entity_poly.type
_entity_poly.pdbx_seq_one_letter_code
_entity_poly.pdbx_strand_id
1 'polypeptide(L)'
;MEANVLPGFLRLQELTDRNVTVIFLSEIIWEKFRPNTGCFEPFVLYFPDYSIGNLQKILCHDHPPEYSADFYAAYINILLGVFYTVCRDLKELRHL
;
A
#
# COMPACT_ATOMS: atom_id res chain seq x y z
N MET A 1 -18.03 -15.65 -2.82
CA MET A 1 -17.48 -15.47 -4.18
C MET A 1 -17.42 -16.85 -4.80
N GLU A 2 -17.82 -17.02 -6.05
CA GLU A 2 -17.73 -18.33 -6.71
C GLU A 2 -16.27 -18.82 -6.68
N ALA A 3 -16.05 -20.10 -6.39
CA ALA A 3 -14.72 -20.67 -6.12
C ALA A 3 -13.76 -20.62 -7.33
N ASN A 4 -14.28 -20.31 -8.52
CA ASN A 4 -13.60 -20.25 -9.81
C ASN A 4 -13.11 -18.83 -10.19
N VAL A 5 -13.54 -17.78 -9.50
CA VAL A 5 -13.22 -16.39 -9.89
C VAL A 5 -11.71 -16.13 -9.84
N LEU A 6 -11.07 -16.41 -8.69
CA LEU A 6 -9.64 -16.18 -8.53
C LEU A 6 -8.80 -17.03 -9.51
N PRO A 7 -8.98 -18.36 -9.64
CA PRO A 7 -8.30 -19.16 -10.65
C PRO A 7 -8.52 -18.66 -12.09
N GLY A 8 -9.74 -18.19 -12.40
CA GLY A 8 -10.07 -17.64 -13.71
C GLY A 8 -9.27 -16.37 -14.03
N PHE A 9 -9.22 -15.42 -13.08
CA PHE A 9 -8.43 -14.19 -13.27
C PHE A 9 -6.92 -14.44 -13.33
N LEU A 10 -6.40 -15.40 -12.56
CA LEU A 10 -4.97 -15.75 -12.60
C LEU A 10 -4.53 -16.31 -13.96
N ARG A 11 -5.45 -16.93 -14.71
CA ARG A 11 -5.20 -17.49 -16.05
C ARG A 11 -5.87 -16.70 -17.16
N LEU A 12 -6.34 -15.47 -16.89
CA LEU A 12 -7.15 -14.71 -17.84
C LEU A 12 -6.43 -14.48 -19.18
N GLN A 13 -5.11 -14.29 -19.14
CA GLN A 13 -4.28 -14.17 -20.33
C GLN A 13 -4.41 -15.41 -21.24
N GLU A 14 -4.31 -16.61 -20.68
CA GLU A 14 -4.43 -17.88 -21.40
C GLU A 14 -5.88 -18.14 -21.84
N LEU A 15 -6.86 -17.81 -21.01
CA LEU A 15 -8.28 -18.02 -21.30
C LEU A 15 -8.79 -17.12 -22.44
N THR A 16 -8.22 -15.92 -22.57
CA THR A 16 -8.63 -14.96 -23.60
C THR A 16 -7.75 -15.00 -24.84
N ASP A 17 -6.58 -15.65 -24.76
CA ASP A 17 -5.52 -15.59 -25.79
C ASP A 17 -5.18 -14.14 -26.17
N ARG A 18 -5.10 -13.27 -25.16
CA ARG A 18 -4.79 -11.84 -25.29
C ARG A 18 -3.74 -11.43 -24.27
N ASN A 19 -2.98 -10.39 -24.60
CA ASN A 19 -1.99 -9.80 -23.69
C ASN A 19 -2.70 -8.98 -22.59
N VAL A 20 -3.20 -9.68 -21.57
CA VAL A 20 -3.89 -9.11 -20.41
C VAL A 20 -3.10 -9.42 -19.15
N THR A 21 -2.81 -8.40 -18.35
CA THR A 21 -2.17 -8.56 -17.04
C THR A 21 -3.17 -8.18 -15.95
N VAL A 22 -3.40 -9.09 -15.01
CA VAL A 22 -4.26 -8.84 -13.83
C VAL A 22 -3.37 -8.53 -12.63
N ILE A 23 -3.65 -7.41 -11.95
CA ILE A 23 -2.94 -6.99 -10.74
C ILE A 23 -3.91 -7.09 -9.57
N PHE A 24 -3.53 -7.87 -8.55
CA PHE A 24 -4.27 -7.98 -7.30
C PHE A 24 -3.60 -7.12 -6.22
N LEU A 25 -4.40 -6.41 -5.43
CA LEU A 25 -3.96 -5.59 -4.30
C LEU A 25 -4.70 -6.07 -3.04
N SER A 26 -3.97 -6.30 -1.95
CA SER A 26 -4.50 -6.87 -0.72
C SER A 26 -3.57 -6.58 0.46
N GLU A 27 -4.14 -6.43 1.65
CA GLU A 27 -3.41 -6.41 2.93
C GLU A 27 -3.15 -7.83 3.48
N ILE A 28 -3.79 -8.83 2.89
CA ILE A 28 -3.69 -10.24 3.26
C ILE A 28 -2.60 -10.91 2.43
N ILE A 29 -1.77 -11.73 3.10
CA ILE A 29 -0.73 -12.55 2.45
C ILE A 29 -1.30 -13.59 1.48
N TRP A 30 -0.55 -13.90 0.42
CA TRP A 30 -0.99 -14.74 -0.70
C TRP A 30 -1.42 -16.14 -0.28
N GLU A 31 -0.77 -16.74 0.72
CA GLU A 31 -1.02 -18.10 1.19
C GLU A 31 -2.47 -18.32 1.63
N LYS A 32 -3.15 -17.26 2.09
CA LYS A 32 -4.57 -17.32 2.49
C LYS A 32 -5.55 -17.31 1.32
N PHE A 33 -5.08 -17.00 0.11
CA PHE A 33 -5.89 -17.02 -1.12
C PHE A 33 -5.80 -18.34 -1.88
N ARG A 34 -4.83 -19.21 -1.57
CA ARG A 34 -4.65 -20.48 -2.28
C ARG A 34 -5.88 -21.39 -2.11
N PRO A 35 -6.55 -21.79 -3.21
CA PRO A 35 -7.66 -22.73 -3.15
C PRO A 35 -7.14 -24.16 -2.95
N ASN A 36 -7.99 -25.04 -2.43
CA ASN A 36 -7.64 -26.45 -2.15
C ASN A 36 -7.18 -27.24 -3.40
N THR A 37 -7.67 -26.85 -4.59
CA THR A 37 -7.31 -27.48 -5.87
C THR A 37 -6.04 -26.91 -6.50
N GLY A 38 -5.40 -25.93 -5.86
CA GLY A 38 -4.32 -25.14 -6.45
C GLY A 38 -4.80 -24.13 -7.49
N CYS A 39 -3.91 -23.22 -7.88
CA CYS A 39 -4.12 -22.23 -8.94
C CYS A 39 -2.78 -21.81 -9.57
N PHE A 40 -2.83 -21.02 -10.64
CA PHE A 40 -1.63 -20.42 -11.22
C PHE A 40 -1.02 -19.43 -10.21
N GLU A 41 0.27 -19.56 -9.91
CA GLU A 41 0.95 -18.73 -8.90
C GLU A 41 1.39 -17.39 -9.50
N PRO A 42 0.92 -16.25 -8.97
CA PRO A 42 1.32 -14.93 -9.44
C PRO A 42 2.70 -14.54 -8.91
N PHE A 43 3.28 -13.49 -9.49
CA PHE A 43 4.42 -12.80 -8.87
C PHE A 43 3.94 -11.98 -7.66
N VAL A 44 4.40 -12.36 -6.47
CA VAL A 44 4.05 -11.67 -5.21
C VAL A 44 5.04 -10.54 -4.95
N LEU A 45 4.55 -9.31 -4.93
CA LEU A 45 5.33 -8.11 -4.62
C LEU A 45 4.90 -7.53 -3.28
N TYR A 46 5.86 -7.31 -2.38
CA TYR A 46 5.61 -6.72 -1.06
C TYR A 46 5.82 -5.20 -1.08
N PHE A 47 4.82 -4.46 -0.56
CA PHE A 47 4.91 -3.03 -0.31
C PHE A 47 5.15 -2.80 1.18
N PRO A 48 6.39 -2.46 1.60
CA PRO A 48 6.72 -2.30 3.01
C PRO A 48 6.06 -1.06 3.63
N ASP A 49 5.93 -1.09 4.95
CA ASP A 49 5.51 0.05 5.75
C ASP A 49 6.53 1.19 5.71
N TYR A 50 6.05 2.42 5.77
CA TYR A 50 6.92 3.59 5.80
C TYR A 50 7.61 3.72 7.17
N SER A 51 8.93 3.92 7.15
CA SER A 51 9.68 4.35 8.34
C SER A 51 9.29 5.77 8.74
N ILE A 52 9.61 6.17 9.98
CA ILE A 52 9.37 7.55 10.43
C ILE A 52 10.00 8.60 9.49
N GLY A 53 11.19 8.33 8.96
CA GLY A 53 11.85 9.24 8.00
C GLY A 53 11.16 9.28 6.64
N ASN A 54 10.57 8.17 6.18
CA ASN A 54 9.76 8.16 4.97
C ASN A 54 8.46 8.97 5.17
N LEU A 55 7.77 8.76 6.30
CA LEU A 55 6.55 9.51 6.62
C LEU A 55 6.83 11.01 6.72
N GLN A 56 7.91 11.41 7.40
CA GLN A 56 8.31 12.81 7.50
C GLN A 56 8.51 13.42 6.11
N LYS A 57 9.28 12.77 5.23
CA LYS A 57 9.51 13.26 3.87
C LYS A 57 8.24 13.37 3.04
N ILE A 58 7.35 12.38 3.13
CA ILE A 58 6.08 12.37 2.40
C ILE A 58 5.15 13.48 2.91
N LEU A 59 4.99 13.62 4.22
CA LEU A 59 4.12 14.64 4.81
C LEU A 59 4.65 16.06 4.55
N CYS A 60 5.96 16.28 4.64
CA CYS A 60 6.57 17.59 4.37
C CYS A 60 6.46 18.04 2.90
N HIS A 61 6.21 17.13 1.96
CA HIS A 61 6.09 17.46 0.55
C HIS A 61 4.89 18.38 0.27
N ASP A 62 3.81 18.22 1.04
CA ASP A 62 2.56 18.96 0.84
C ASP A 62 2.50 20.23 1.72
N HIS A 63 3.64 20.93 1.88
CA HIS A 63 3.70 22.10 2.76
C HIS A 63 2.87 23.28 2.22
N PRO A 64 2.26 24.09 3.11
CA PRO A 64 1.54 25.30 2.72
C PRO A 64 2.50 26.33 2.10
N PRO A 65 2.11 27.02 1.01
CA PRO A 65 2.94 28.04 0.37
C PRO A 65 3.14 29.30 1.24
N GLU A 66 2.30 29.52 2.24
CA GLU A 66 2.36 30.67 3.14
C GLU A 66 3.52 30.62 4.13
N TYR A 67 4.08 29.44 4.38
CA TYR A 67 5.16 29.22 5.35
C TYR A 67 6.37 28.55 4.71
N SER A 68 7.54 28.70 5.34
CA SER A 68 8.75 28.01 4.85
C SER A 68 8.65 26.50 5.04
N ALA A 69 9.27 25.75 4.13
CA ALA A 69 9.34 24.30 4.22
C ALA A 69 10.00 23.83 5.53
N ASP A 70 11.02 24.55 6.01
CA ASP A 70 11.69 24.25 7.28
C ASP A 70 10.75 24.39 8.48
N PHE A 71 9.87 25.40 8.47
CA PHE A 71 8.87 25.59 9.52
C PHE A 71 7.88 24.42 9.54
N TYR A 72 7.35 24.04 8.38
CA TYR A 72 6.43 22.91 8.28
C TYR A 72 7.10 21.58 8.64
N ALA A 73 8.36 21.38 8.24
CA ALA A 73 9.13 20.19 8.61
C ALA A 73 9.38 20.08 10.13
N ALA A 74 9.62 21.20 10.81
CA ALA A 74 9.72 21.23 12.27
C ALA A 74 8.38 20.87 12.94
N TYR A 75 7.26 21.34 12.40
CA TYR A 75 5.93 20.96 12.85
C TYR A 75 5.67 19.45 12.68
N ILE A 76 5.93 18.89 11.49
CA ILE A 76 5.76 17.45 11.22
C ILE A 76 6.65 16.60 12.14
N ASN A 77 7.87 17.05 12.45
CA ASN A 77 8.73 16.36 13.42
C ASN A 77 8.11 16.25 14.81
N ILE A 78 7.45 17.31 15.29
CA ILE A 78 6.77 17.30 16.58
C ILE A 78 5.55 16.38 16.53
N LEU A 79 4.74 16.47 15.46
CA LEU A 79 3.58 15.60 15.25
C LEU A 79 3.98 14.12 15.25
N LEU A 80 4.98 13.74 14.46
CA LEU A 80 5.48 12.36 14.42
C LEU A 80 6.11 11.93 15.74
N GLY A 81 6.77 12.85 16.46
CA GLY A 81 7.33 12.57 17.79
C GLY A 81 6.28 12.12 18.81
N VAL A 82 5.03 12.57 18.67
CA VAL A 82 3.92 12.21 19.56
C VAL A 82 3.11 11.03 19.03
N PHE A 83 2.67 11.07 17.77
CA PHE A 83 1.67 10.15 17.25
C PHE A 83 2.23 8.85 16.65
N TYR A 84 3.51 8.83 16.25
CA TYR A 84 4.08 7.68 15.52
C TYR A 84 4.06 6.36 16.32
N THR A 85 4.09 6.43 17.65
CA THR A 85 4.05 5.25 18.52
C THR A 85 2.67 4.58 18.56
N VAL A 86 1.61 5.30 18.20
CA VAL A 86 0.22 4.83 18.26
C VAL A 86 -0.38 4.67 16.85
N CYS A 87 -0.04 5.56 15.92
CA CYS A 87 -0.57 5.56 14.57
C CYS A 87 0.57 5.75 13.55
N ARG A 88 0.66 4.80 12.60
CA ARG A 88 1.60 4.83 11.47
C ARG A 88 0.89 4.97 10.12
N ASP A 89 -0.44 5.13 10.15
CA ASP A 89 -1.23 5.34 8.94
C ASP A 89 -0.97 6.76 8.40
N LEU A 90 -0.44 6.84 7.18
CA LEU A 90 -0.11 8.11 6.52
C LEU A 90 -1.34 9.02 6.35
N LYS A 91 -2.51 8.45 6.08
CA LYS A 91 -3.74 9.19 5.86
C LYS A 91 -4.24 9.83 7.16
N GLU A 92 -4.18 9.10 8.26
CA GLU A 92 -4.55 9.62 9.58
C GLU A 92 -3.54 10.68 10.05
N LEU A 93 -2.24 10.44 9.88
CA LEU A 93 -1.19 11.41 10.23
C LEU A 93 -1.25 12.70 9.40
N ARG A 94 -1.75 12.65 8.17
CA ARG A 94 -2.00 13.85 7.34
C ARG A 94 -3.24 14.63 7.80
N HIS A 95 -4.20 13.96 8.43
CA HIS A 95 -5.43 14.58 8.89
C HIS A 95 -5.27 15.34 10.21
N LEU A 96 -4.43 14.82 11.12
CA LEU A 96 -4.06 15.43 12.40
C LEU A 96 -3.22 16.70 12.24
#